data_AF-A0A327VMT8-F1
#
_entry.id   AF-A0A327VMT8-F1
#
_cell.length_a   1.000
_cell.length_b   1.000
_cell.length_c   1.000
_cell.angle_alpha   90.00
_cell.angle_beta   90.00
_cell.angle_gamma   90.00
#
_symmetry.space_group_name_H-M   'P 1'
#
loop_
_entity.id
_entity.type
_entity.pdbx_description
1 polymer ?
#
loop_
_entity_poly.entity_id
_entity_poly.type
_entity_poly.pdbx_seq_one_letter_code
_entity_poly.pdbx_strand_id
1 'polypeptide(L)'
;MCRFSCQNYRFYDEREWCYVPVSLQTSNEMYKSMAQYRKWREENPEKPLLKNVSLDFGLEDITHLLVEKEEDIIALCKTIDNLPTEKAGIEIKERLKSMIKVNQPYQVLIEN
;
A
#
# COMPACT_ATOMS: atom_id res chain seq x y z
N MET A 1 22.74 12.93 -17.22
CA MET A 1 22.16 11.81 -17.99
C MET A 1 22.21 10.56 -17.13
N CYS A 2 21.07 10.06 -16.66
CA CYS A 2 20.93 8.68 -16.17
C CYS A 2 19.76 8.05 -16.94
N ARG A 3 20.06 6.95 -17.63
CA ARG A 3 19.18 6.22 -18.55
C ARG A 3 18.85 4.89 -17.87
N PHE A 4 17.71 4.81 -17.19
CA PHE A 4 17.11 3.55 -16.76
C PHE A 4 15.61 3.63 -17.06
N SER A 5 15.18 2.96 -18.12
CA SER A 5 13.78 2.83 -18.52
C SER A 5 13.15 1.65 -17.79
N CYS A 6 12.62 1.88 -16.58
CA CYS A 6 11.58 1.01 -16.04
C CYS A 6 10.24 1.60 -16.49
N GLN A 7 9.61 0.98 -17.50
CA GLN A 7 8.41 1.51 -18.18
C GLN A 7 7.19 1.73 -17.27
N ASN A 8 7.21 1.27 -16.01
CA ASN A 8 6.16 1.49 -15.01
C ASN A 8 6.64 2.18 -13.73
N TYR A 9 7.89 2.65 -13.67
CA TYR A 9 8.38 3.36 -12.48
C TYR A 9 8.07 4.86 -12.62
N ARG A 10 6.89 5.26 -12.17
CA ARG A 10 6.61 6.67 -11.92
C ARG A 10 7.45 7.09 -10.72
N PHE A 11 8.52 7.86 -10.95
CA PHE A 11 9.09 8.65 -9.88
C PHE A 11 7.98 9.61 -9.42
N TYR A 12 7.37 9.32 -8.28
CA TYR A 12 6.57 10.30 -7.58
C TYR A 12 7.49 11.50 -7.33
N ASP A 13 7.07 12.66 -7.80
CA ASP A 13 7.74 13.88 -7.43
C ASP A 13 7.51 14.09 -5.94
N GLU A 14 8.51 13.84 -5.11
CA GLU A 14 8.41 13.99 -3.64
C GLU A 14 7.96 15.40 -3.22
N ARG A 15 8.04 16.39 -4.13
CA ARG A 15 7.50 17.74 -3.93
C ARG A 15 5.96 17.76 -3.85
N GLU A 16 5.27 16.79 -4.42
CA GLU A 16 3.80 16.70 -4.42
C GLU A 16 3.23 16.36 -3.03
N TRP A 17 4.02 15.78 -2.13
CA TRP A 17 3.58 15.48 -0.76
C TRP A 17 3.93 16.57 0.26
N CYS A 18 4.62 17.63 -0.17
CA CYS A 18 5.07 18.73 0.70
C CYS A 18 4.20 19.98 0.60
N TYR A 19 3.01 19.93 -0.02
CA TYR A 19 2.09 21.06 0.01
C TYR A 19 1.50 21.21 1.42
N VAL A 20 2.07 22.13 2.19
CA VAL A 20 1.57 22.51 3.52
C VAL A 20 0.95 23.91 3.40
N PRO A 21 -0.35 24.07 3.70
CA PRO A 21 -1.00 25.39 3.76
C PRO A 21 -0.20 26.38 4.62
N VAL A 22 -0.10 27.64 4.20
CA VAL A 22 0.73 28.67 4.87
C VAL A 22 0.45 28.78 6.37
N SER A 23 -0.81 28.59 6.78
CA SER A 23 -1.24 28.59 8.18
C SER A 23 -0.65 27.45 9.03
N LEU A 24 -0.18 26.37 8.40
CA LEU A 24 0.36 25.17 9.05
C LEU A 24 1.89 25.05 8.89
N GLN A 25 2.53 26.00 8.21
CA GLN A 25 3.98 25.93 7.94
C GLN A 25 4.85 26.19 9.18
N THR A 26 4.34 26.93 10.16
CA THR A 26 5.05 27.25 11.41
C THR A 26 4.88 26.19 12.49
N SER A 27 3.84 25.36 12.41
CA SER A 27 3.53 24.31 13.39
C SER A 27 3.91 22.91 12.92
N ASN A 28 4.28 22.73 11.65
CA ASN A 28 4.63 21.45 11.07
C ASN A 28 6.16 21.30 10.96
N GLU A 29 6.75 20.50 11.85
CA GLU A 29 8.20 20.21 11.86
C GLU A 29 8.69 19.51 10.58
N MET A 30 7.78 18.91 9.81
CA MET A 30 8.09 18.30 8.50
C MET A 30 8.18 19.33 7.38
N TYR A 31 7.63 20.54 7.56
CA TYR A 31 7.71 21.59 6.54
C TYR A 31 9.15 22.07 6.38
N LYS A 32 9.62 22.10 5.14
CA LYS A 32 10.92 22.65 4.76
C LYS A 32 10.70 23.60 3.60
N SER A 33 11.19 24.84 3.71
CA SER A 33 11.31 25.72 2.55
C SER A 33 12.17 25.06 1.47
N MET A 34 12.05 25.49 0.22
CA MET A 34 12.81 24.90 -0.90
C MET A 34 14.33 24.88 -0.66
N ALA A 35 14.88 25.92 -0.03
CA ALA A 35 16.29 25.98 0.33
C ALA A 35 16.66 24.95 1.41
N GLN A 36 15.82 24.83 2.46
CA GLN A 36 15.99 23.84 3.53
C GLN A 36 15.82 22.41 3.01
N TYR A 37 14.90 22.17 2.08
CA TYR A 37 14.70 20.88 1.44
C TYR A 37 15.92 20.44 0.63
N ARG A 38 16.48 21.34 -0.20
CA ARG A 38 17.69 21.05 -0.99
C ARG A 38 18.87 20.67 -0.10
N LYS A 39 19.13 21.48 0.93
CA LYS A 39 20.17 21.20 1.92
C LYS A 39 19.95 19.86 2.62
N TRP A 40 18.73 19.59 3.07
CA TRP A 40 18.37 18.31 3.69
C TRP A 40 18.58 17.11 2.76
N ARG A 41 18.25 17.23 1.46
CA ARG A 41 18.47 16.17 0.46
C ARG A 41 19.94 15.90 0.16
N GLU A 42 20.77 16.94 0.17
CA GLU A 42 22.23 16.81 0.04
C GLU A 42 22.83 16.08 1.25
N GLU A 43 22.38 16.41 2.46
CA GLU A 43 22.82 15.79 3.71
C GLU A 43 22.25 14.37 3.92
N ASN A 44 21.10 14.05 3.33
CA ASN A 44 20.38 12.78 3.50
C ASN A 44 20.09 12.10 2.15
N PRO A 45 21.13 11.64 1.42
CA PRO A 45 20.96 11.07 0.08
C PRO A 45 20.07 9.81 0.09
N GLU A 46 20.18 8.99 1.15
CA GLU A 46 19.48 7.71 1.30
C GLU A 46 18.00 7.80 1.70
N LYS A 47 17.40 8.99 1.79
CA LYS A 47 15.96 9.18 2.10
C LYS A 47 15.53 8.41 3.37
N PRO A 48 15.98 8.82 4.56
CA PRO A 48 15.78 8.08 5.81
C PRO A 48 14.31 7.95 6.23
N LEU A 49 13.39 8.70 5.60
CA LEU A 49 11.98 8.79 5.98
C LEU A 49 11.24 7.45 5.99
N LEU A 50 11.73 6.42 5.30
CA LEU A 50 11.09 5.10 5.27
C LEU A 50 11.82 4.05 6.11
N LYS A 51 13.05 4.31 6.60
CA LYS A 51 13.80 3.30 7.37
C LYS A 51 13.18 3.02 8.74
N ASN A 52 12.49 4.01 9.30
CA ASN A 52 11.88 3.94 10.64
C ASN A 52 10.35 3.92 10.63
N VAL A 53 9.72 3.92 9.44
CA VAL A 53 8.27 3.83 9.31
C VAL A 53 7.92 2.38 9.05
N SER A 54 7.66 1.64 10.13
CA SER A 54 7.00 0.34 10.06
C SER A 54 5.50 0.59 10.10
N LEU A 55 4.79 0.14 9.07
CA LEU A 55 3.33 0.02 9.14
C LEU A 55 3.05 -1.37 9.68
N ASP A 56 2.45 -1.42 10.86
CA ASP A 56 1.95 -2.67 11.41
C ASP A 56 0.72 -3.09 10.58
N PHE A 57 0.77 -4.27 9.99
CA PHE A 57 -0.31 -4.81 9.17
C PHE A 57 -0.80 -6.11 9.79
N GLY A 58 -2.06 -6.12 10.21
CA GLY A 58 -2.76 -7.27 10.76
C GLY A 58 -3.60 -8.00 9.71
N LEU A 59 -4.13 -9.16 10.09
CA LEU A 59 -5.17 -9.84 9.29
C LEU A 59 -6.48 -9.04 9.29
N GLU A 60 -6.63 -8.18 10.28
CA GLU A 60 -7.75 -7.31 10.55
C GLU A 60 -7.85 -6.18 9.53
N ASP A 61 -6.73 -5.81 8.90
CA ASP A 61 -6.62 -4.78 7.89
C ASP A 61 -6.92 -5.31 6.47
N ILE A 62 -6.99 -6.63 6.31
CA ILE A 62 -7.39 -7.25 5.05
C ILE A 62 -8.87 -6.97 4.80
N THR A 63 -9.17 -6.34 3.67
CA THR A 63 -10.56 -6.02 3.27
C THR A 63 -11.09 -6.97 2.20
N HIS A 64 -10.22 -7.51 1.35
CA HIS A 64 -10.59 -8.30 0.16
C HIS A 64 -9.54 -9.38 -0.08
N LEU A 65 -9.98 -10.59 -0.42
CA LEU A 65 -9.15 -11.66 -0.95
C LEU A 65 -9.64 -11.99 -2.35
N LEU A 66 -8.80 -11.80 -3.36
CA LEU A 66 -9.20 -12.01 -4.76
C LEU A 66 -8.67 -13.36 -5.26
N VAL A 67 -9.55 -14.13 -5.91
CA VAL A 67 -9.20 -15.40 -6.57
C VAL A 67 -9.53 -15.33 -8.05
N GLU A 68 -8.81 -16.06 -8.90
CA GLU A 68 -9.07 -16.06 -10.34
C GLU A 68 -10.27 -16.92 -10.72
N LYS A 69 -10.42 -18.07 -10.06
CA LYS A 69 -11.50 -19.04 -10.33
C LYS A 69 -12.27 -19.37 -9.06
N GLU A 70 -13.51 -19.83 -9.23
CA GLU A 70 -14.33 -20.30 -8.11
C GLU A 70 -13.74 -21.52 -7.41
N GLU A 71 -13.06 -22.39 -8.15
CA GLU A 71 -12.37 -23.58 -7.63
C GLU A 71 -11.31 -23.21 -6.57
N ASP A 72 -10.65 -22.06 -6.75
CA ASP A 72 -9.59 -21.56 -5.86
C ASP A 72 -10.15 -21.07 -4.52
N ILE A 73 -11.46 -20.74 -4.44
CA ILE A 73 -12.11 -20.37 -3.18
C ILE A 73 -11.96 -21.50 -2.17
N ILE A 74 -12.19 -22.74 -2.60
CA ILE A 74 -12.14 -23.91 -1.71
C ILE A 74 -10.72 -24.13 -1.18
N ALA A 75 -9.72 -23.99 -2.06
CA ALA A 75 -8.31 -24.12 -1.69
C ALA A 75 -7.88 -23.02 -0.70
N LEU A 76 -8.33 -21.79 -0.93
CA LEU A 76 -8.04 -20.65 -0.06
C LEU A 76 -8.74 -20.78 1.30
N CYS A 77 -10.01 -21.20 1.34
CA CYS A 77 -10.72 -21.48 2.59
C CYS A 77 -9.98 -22.50 3.46
N LYS A 78 -9.52 -23.61 2.86
CA LYS A 78 -8.72 -24.62 3.58
C LYS A 78 -7.41 -24.05 4.11
N THR A 79 -6.78 -23.16 3.35
CA THR A 79 -5.54 -22.49 3.77
C THR A 79 -5.79 -21.59 4.98
N ILE A 80 -6.89 -20.84 4.99
CA ILE A 80 -7.31 -20.00 6.12
C ILE A 80 -7.62 -20.86 7.35
N ASP A 81 -8.28 -22.00 7.17
CA ASP A 81 -8.58 -22.94 8.26
C ASP A 81 -7.32 -23.48 8.94
N ASN A 82 -6.30 -23.78 8.14
CA ASN A 82 -5.02 -24.30 8.62
C ASN A 82 -4.10 -23.24 9.25
N LEU A 83 -4.50 -21.96 9.29
CA LEU A 83 -3.70 -20.95 9.98
C LEU A 83 -3.57 -21.28 11.48
N PRO A 84 -2.40 -21.09 12.11
CA PRO A 84 -2.22 -21.36 13.53
C PRO A 84 -3.14 -20.48 14.38
N THR A 85 -3.67 -21.05 15.46
CA THR A 85 -4.59 -20.33 16.36
C THR A 85 -3.91 -19.13 17.03
N GLU A 86 -2.60 -19.17 17.25
CA GLU A 86 -1.84 -18.03 17.76
C GLU A 86 -1.80 -16.83 16.78
N LYS A 87 -2.05 -17.06 15.49
CA LYS A 87 -2.06 -16.02 14.45
C LYS A 87 -3.46 -15.55 14.09
N ALA A 88 -4.44 -16.44 14.14
CA ALA A 88 -5.82 -16.12 13.77
C ALA A 88 -6.81 -16.93 14.61
N GLY A 89 -7.62 -16.23 15.40
CA GLY A 89 -8.78 -16.81 16.06
C GLY A 89 -9.85 -17.25 15.05
N ILE A 90 -10.81 -18.05 15.52
CA ILE A 90 -11.90 -18.57 14.67
C ILE A 90 -12.68 -17.43 14.00
N GLU A 91 -12.96 -16.37 14.74
CA GLU A 91 -13.69 -15.19 14.22
C GLU A 91 -12.95 -14.54 13.03
N ILE A 92 -11.64 -14.34 13.14
CA ILE A 92 -10.82 -13.74 12.08
C ILE A 92 -10.82 -14.66 10.85
N LYS A 93 -10.72 -15.98 11.04
CA LYS A 93 -10.75 -16.95 9.93
C LYS A 93 -12.08 -16.88 9.17
N GLU A 94 -13.20 -16.90 9.87
CA GLU A 94 -14.53 -16.79 9.25
C GLU A 94 -14.70 -15.45 8.54
N ARG A 95 -14.22 -14.37 9.14
CA ARG A 95 -14.21 -13.04 8.52
C ARG A 95 -13.42 -13.05 7.21
N LEU A 96 -12.20 -13.58 7.20
CA LEU A 96 -11.35 -13.65 6.00
C LEU A 96 -12.02 -14.47 4.89
N LYS A 97 -12.67 -15.60 5.21
CA LYS A 97 -13.39 -16.40 4.22
C LYS A 97 -14.53 -15.61 3.56
N SER A 98 -15.27 -14.81 4.32
CA SER A 98 -16.34 -13.97 3.78
C SER A 98 -15.85 -12.85 2.84
N MET A 99 -14.56 -12.52 2.90
CA MET A 99 -13.93 -11.48 2.07
C MET A 99 -13.42 -12.01 0.72
N ILE A 100 -13.52 -13.32 0.47
CA ILE A 100 -13.07 -13.94 -0.78
C ILE A 100 -14.02 -13.56 -1.92
N LYS A 101 -13.47 -13.02 -3.00
CA LYS A 101 -14.20 -12.64 -4.21
C LYS A 101 -13.49 -13.17 -5.43
N VAL A 102 -14.26 -13.69 -6.39
CA VAL A 102 -13.72 -14.05 -7.71
C VAL A 102 -13.49 -12.76 -8.49
N ASN A 103 -12.30 -12.62 -9.05
CA ASN A 103 -11.94 -11.50 -9.90
C ASN A 103 -12.74 -11.62 -11.21
N GLN A 104 -13.89 -10.95 -11.28
CA GLN A 104 -14.67 -10.92 -12.50
C GLN A 104 -13.97 -10.01 -13.52
N PRO A 105 -13.64 -10.50 -14.73
CA PRO A 105 -13.12 -9.64 -15.77
C PRO A 105 -14.19 -8.61 -16.13
N TYR A 106 -13.80 -7.32 -16.18
CA TYR A 106 -14.65 -6.25 -16.67
C TYR A 106 -15.19 -6.63 -18.05
N GLN A 107 -16.51 -6.78 -18.19
CA GLN A 107 -17.13 -6.84 -19.50
C GLN A 107 -16.93 -5.48 -20.16
N VAL A 108 -16.08 -5.44 -21.18
CA VAL A 108 -15.99 -4.29 -22.08
C VAL A 108 -17.33 -4.25 -22.81
N LEU A 109 -18.18 -3.29 -22.44
CA LEU A 109 -19.40 -2.98 -23.19
C LEU A 109 -18.98 -2.53 -24.58
N ILE A 110 -19.06 -3.43 -25.55
CA ILE A 110 -19.00 -3.07 -26.97
C ILE A 110 -20.42 -2.62 -27.32
N GLU A 111 -20.66 -1.31 -27.23
CA GLU A 111 -21.83 -0.70 -27.84
C GLU A 111 -21.65 -0.79 -29.37
N ASN A 112 -22.60 -1.46 -30.03
CA ASN A 112 -22.72 -1.51 -31.51
C ASN A 112 -23.49 -0.30 -32.02
#